data_AF-A2FVV7-F1
#
_entry.id   AF-A2FVV7-F1
#
_cell.length_a   1.000
_cell.length_b   1.000
_cell.length_c   1.000
_cell.angle_alpha   90.00
_cell.angle_beta   90.00
_cell.angle_gamma   90.00
#
_symmetry.space_group_name_H-M   'P 1'
#
loop_
_entity.id
_entity.type
_entity.pdbx_description
1 polymer ?
#
loop_
_entity_poly.entity_id
_entity_poly.type
_entity_poly.pdbx_seq_one_letter_code
_entity_poly.pdbx_strand_id
1 'polypeptide(L)'
;MNNGYNSHYSNYPRQHGPYPGMNPSYYRPNHNNFDYNYAREMEWAMKESLKDAPPQNFRGTQRQSSVDEVQLQKAIQESLLMNPYPHTNRYNEDSNTDRMLEKAIQESLNDQKPPYQNQEISKSRSFEKQQQDDEFKLAEQKAIREKIEKDRNKTMEEELKEACKQSTETNKYEKINRFLEKSKFLPDEPQEGILIAIVLPTNKRVTRKFLRTELADDVYTWIAVEQYINKNEDLPDFKLSTYNNQVLNAENSLESQGIGNRVLLRVVTD
;
A
#
# COMPACT_ATOMS: atom_id res chain seq x y z
N MET A 1 -25.73 -68.87 44.96
CA MET A 1 -25.61 -69.94 43.95
C MET A 1 -26.11 -69.42 42.61
N ASN A 2 -25.18 -69.33 41.66
CA ASN A 2 -25.27 -69.37 40.20
C ASN A 2 -26.55 -69.05 39.40
N ASN A 3 -26.26 -68.30 38.32
CA ASN A 3 -26.74 -68.38 36.94
C ASN A 3 -27.95 -67.54 36.51
N GLY A 4 -27.74 -66.77 35.43
CA GLY A 4 -28.82 -66.29 34.58
C GLY A 4 -28.41 -65.22 33.58
N TYR A 5 -27.73 -65.62 32.50
CA TYR A 5 -27.43 -64.81 31.32
C TYR A 5 -28.68 -64.21 30.67
N ASN A 6 -28.57 -63.01 30.08
CA ASN A 6 -29.22 -62.77 28.79
C ASN A 6 -28.54 -61.64 27.99
N SER A 7 -27.71 -62.04 27.03
CA SER A 7 -27.29 -61.18 25.92
C SER A 7 -28.43 -61.12 24.91
N HIS A 8 -28.80 -59.93 24.45
CA HIS A 8 -29.58 -59.77 23.23
C HIS A 8 -28.69 -59.13 22.16
N TYR A 9 -28.17 -60.00 21.29
CA TYR A 9 -27.69 -59.64 19.97
C TYR A 9 -28.90 -59.28 19.11
N SER A 10 -28.94 -58.07 18.56
CA SER A 10 -29.83 -57.77 17.44
C SER A 10 -28.99 -57.69 16.16
N ASN A 11 -29.14 -58.75 15.37
CA ASN A 11 -28.71 -58.85 13.98
C ASN A 11 -29.47 -57.82 13.14
N TYR A 12 -28.76 -56.89 12.51
CA TYR A 12 -29.28 -56.21 11.33
C TYR A 12 -28.57 -56.72 10.06
N PRO A 13 -29.33 -57.01 9.00
CA PRO A 13 -28.79 -57.59 7.77
C PRO A 13 -28.00 -56.56 6.95
N ARG A 14 -26.85 -57.01 6.45
CA ARG A 14 -26.21 -56.48 5.24
C ARG A 14 -27.19 -56.55 4.06
N GLN A 15 -27.29 -55.50 3.24
CA GLN A 15 -27.01 -55.52 1.79
C GLN A 15 -27.32 -54.16 1.12
N HIS A 16 -26.86 -54.01 -0.14
CA HIS A 16 -26.73 -52.80 -0.99
C HIS A 16 -25.36 -52.10 -0.79
N GLY A 17 -24.30 -52.37 -1.56
CA GLY A 17 -24.19 -52.46 -3.01
C GLY A 17 -23.36 -51.24 -3.50
N PRO A 18 -22.14 -51.40 -4.03
CA PRO A 18 -21.35 -50.26 -4.51
C PRO A 18 -21.84 -49.82 -5.89
N TYR A 19 -22.24 -48.56 -6.04
CA TYR A 19 -22.45 -47.95 -7.35
C TYR A 19 -21.08 -47.70 -8.02
N PRO A 20 -20.81 -48.26 -9.20
CA PRO A 20 -19.63 -47.90 -9.99
C PRO A 20 -20.01 -46.81 -10.99
N GLY A 21 -19.19 -45.76 -11.07
CA GLY A 21 -19.15 -44.88 -12.24
C GLY A 21 -19.96 -43.60 -12.14
N MET A 22 -19.43 -42.62 -11.40
CA MET A 22 -19.57 -41.22 -11.81
C MET A 22 -18.19 -40.57 -11.79
N ASN A 23 -17.70 -40.28 -13.00
CA ASN A 23 -16.52 -39.47 -13.26
C ASN A 23 -16.75 -38.05 -12.72
N PRO A 24 -15.92 -37.53 -11.80
CA PRO A 24 -15.91 -36.10 -11.53
C PRO A 24 -15.22 -35.40 -12.70
N SER A 25 -16.03 -35.05 -13.71
CA SER A 25 -15.61 -34.12 -14.75
C SER A 25 -15.25 -32.79 -14.09
N TYR A 26 -14.00 -32.39 -14.27
CA TYR A 26 -13.40 -31.12 -13.93
C TYR A 26 -14.32 -29.92 -14.21
N TYR A 27 -14.98 -29.41 -13.17
CA TYR A 27 -15.42 -28.01 -13.15
C TYR A 27 -14.38 -27.23 -12.35
N ARG A 28 -13.36 -26.70 -13.04
CA ARG A 28 -12.58 -25.56 -12.55
C ARG A 28 -13.43 -24.31 -12.82
N PRO A 29 -13.89 -23.58 -11.80
CA PRO A 29 -14.39 -22.23 -12.02
C PRO A 29 -13.23 -21.40 -12.56
N ASN A 30 -13.38 -20.86 -13.76
CA ASN A 30 -12.43 -19.92 -14.32
C ASN A 30 -12.56 -18.60 -13.55
N HIS A 31 -11.75 -18.40 -12.52
CA HIS A 31 -11.76 -17.22 -11.64
C HIS A 31 -11.08 -15.97 -12.23
N ASN A 32 -10.77 -15.93 -13.53
CA ASN A 32 -10.01 -14.81 -14.11
C ASN A 32 -10.84 -13.79 -14.89
N ASN A 33 -12.13 -13.64 -14.62
CA ASN A 33 -12.97 -12.66 -15.34
C ASN A 33 -13.78 -11.70 -14.46
N PHE A 34 -13.51 -11.63 -13.16
CA PHE A 34 -14.32 -10.80 -12.26
C PHE A 34 -13.85 -9.35 -12.03
N ASP A 35 -12.66 -8.94 -12.49
CA ASP A 35 -12.13 -7.63 -12.02
C ASP A 35 -12.18 -6.47 -13.02
N TYR A 36 -12.44 -6.68 -14.32
CA TYR A 36 -12.41 -5.57 -15.27
C TYR A 36 -13.71 -4.75 -15.35
N ASN A 37 -14.87 -5.37 -15.07
CA ASN A 37 -16.15 -4.64 -15.12
C ASN A 37 -16.39 -3.80 -13.86
N TYR A 38 -15.97 -4.29 -12.69
CA TYR A 38 -16.15 -3.56 -11.43
C TYR A 38 -15.27 -2.29 -11.38
N ALA A 39 -14.02 -2.36 -11.83
CA ALA A 39 -13.14 -1.20 -11.91
C ALA A 39 -13.68 -0.11 -12.86
N ARG A 40 -14.29 -0.52 -13.98
CA ARG A 40 -14.90 0.41 -14.95
C ARG A 40 -16.18 1.06 -14.41
N GLU A 41 -17.00 0.32 -13.67
CA GLU A 41 -18.18 0.88 -13.00
C GLU A 41 -17.81 1.88 -11.91
N MET A 42 -16.78 1.61 -11.12
CA MET A 42 -16.27 2.54 -10.11
C MET A 42 -15.68 3.82 -10.73
N GLU A 43 -14.93 3.71 -11.83
CA GLU A 43 -14.39 4.87 -12.54
C GLU A 43 -15.51 5.74 -13.13
N TRP A 44 -16.58 5.12 -13.66
CA TRP A 44 -17.74 5.84 -14.17
C TRP A 44 -18.50 6.55 -13.04
N ALA A 45 -18.76 5.87 -11.92
CA ALA A 45 -19.44 6.44 -10.77
C ALA A 45 -18.69 7.64 -10.15
N MET A 46 -17.36 7.59 -10.07
CA MET A 46 -16.54 8.72 -9.60
C MET A 46 -16.61 9.91 -10.55
N LYS A 47 -16.58 9.68 -11.87
CA LYS A 47 -16.71 10.77 -12.87
C LYS A 47 -18.11 11.39 -12.88
N GLU A 48 -19.15 10.61 -12.62
CA GLU A 48 -20.52 11.10 -12.54
C GLU A 48 -20.72 11.95 -11.26
N SER A 49 -20.18 11.50 -10.11
CA SER A 49 -20.21 12.24 -8.84
C SER A 49 -19.55 13.62 -8.89
N LEU A 50 -18.56 13.82 -9.78
CA LEU A 50 -17.85 15.09 -9.93
C LEU A 50 -18.63 16.12 -10.77
N LYS A 51 -19.62 15.71 -11.55
CA LYS A 51 -20.41 16.62 -12.40
C LYS A 51 -21.46 17.42 -11.61
N ASP A 52 -21.96 16.85 -10.52
CA ASP A 52 -23.01 17.46 -9.68
C ASP A 52 -22.49 18.17 -8.44
N ALA A 53 -21.16 18.24 -8.26
CA ALA A 53 -20.57 18.97 -7.13
C ALA A 53 -20.80 20.48 -7.33
N PRO A 54 -21.56 21.15 -6.42
CA PRO A 54 -21.76 22.59 -6.52
C PRO A 54 -20.40 23.32 -6.39
N PRO A 55 -20.19 24.43 -7.13
CA PRO A 55 -18.95 25.17 -7.06
C PRO A 55 -18.68 25.61 -5.62
N GLN A 56 -17.65 25.01 -5.01
CA GLN A 56 -17.16 25.37 -3.70
C GLN A 56 -16.60 26.78 -3.79
N ASN A 57 -17.37 27.76 -3.28
CA ASN A 57 -16.88 29.11 -3.05
C ASN A 57 -15.80 29.03 -1.96
N PHE A 58 -14.54 28.91 -2.39
CA PHE A 58 -13.36 28.98 -1.54
C PHE A 58 -13.28 30.37 -0.88
N ARG A 59 -13.89 30.49 0.29
CA ARG A 59 -13.68 31.61 1.19
C ARG A 59 -12.31 31.40 1.84
N GLY A 60 -11.33 32.17 1.36
CA GLY A 60 -9.94 32.09 1.79
C GLY A 60 -9.81 32.16 3.32
N THR A 61 -9.45 31.04 3.92
CA THR A 61 -8.80 31.03 5.22
C THR A 61 -7.36 31.46 4.99
N GLN A 62 -6.99 32.61 5.56
CA GLN A 62 -5.59 33.04 5.63
C GLN A 62 -4.79 31.94 6.33
N ARG A 63 -4.06 31.15 5.55
CA ARG A 63 -3.03 30.27 6.08
C ARG A 63 -1.93 31.16 6.67
N GLN A 64 -1.73 31.05 7.97
CA GLN A 64 -0.53 31.56 8.62
C GLN A 64 0.65 30.81 8.00
N SER A 65 1.43 31.53 7.18
CA SER A 65 2.68 31.06 6.61
C SER A 65 3.61 30.63 7.74
N SER A 66 3.88 29.33 7.82
CA SER A 66 4.84 28.77 8.76
C SER A 66 6.21 29.38 8.51
N VAL A 67 6.94 29.66 9.59
CA VAL A 67 8.28 30.26 9.63
C VAL A 67 9.28 29.59 8.67
N ASP A 68 9.05 28.33 8.34
CA ASP A 68 9.89 27.52 7.45
C ASP A 68 9.84 27.96 5.98
N GLU A 69 8.73 28.54 5.51
CA GLU A 69 8.58 28.95 4.10
C GLU A 69 9.38 30.23 3.81
N VAL A 70 9.48 31.12 4.80
CA VAL A 70 10.30 32.34 4.71
C VAL A 70 11.80 32.01 4.76
N GLN A 71 12.21 31.00 5.54
CA GLN A 71 13.60 30.56 5.57
C GLN A 71 14.02 29.90 4.25
N LEU A 72 13.13 29.13 3.63
CA LEU A 72 13.40 28.51 2.33
C LEU A 72 13.55 29.55 1.21
N GLN A 73 12.71 30.60 1.19
CA GLN A 73 12.85 31.68 0.22
C GLN A 73 14.14 32.48 0.41
N LYS A 74 14.56 32.71 1.67
CA LYS A 74 15.82 33.41 1.97
C LYS A 74 17.06 32.61 1.54
N ALA A 75 17.05 31.29 1.74
CA ALA A 75 18.15 30.42 1.30
C ALA A 75 18.30 30.38 -0.23
N ILE A 76 17.18 30.39 -0.98
CA ILE A 76 17.20 30.46 -2.44
C ILE A 76 17.78 31.80 -2.91
N GLN A 77 17.42 32.91 -2.26
CA GLN A 77 17.91 34.24 -2.61
C GLN A 77 19.41 34.42 -2.32
N GLU A 78 19.92 33.86 -1.22
CA GLU A 78 21.35 33.90 -0.88
C GLU A 78 22.21 33.03 -1.82
N SER A 79 21.65 31.92 -2.34
CA SER A 79 22.36 31.05 -3.28
C SER A 79 22.62 31.68 -4.66
N LEU A 80 21.80 32.66 -5.07
CA LEU A 80 21.95 33.37 -6.35
C LEU A 80 23.02 34.48 -6.32
N LEU A 81 23.53 34.84 -5.14
CA LEU A 81 24.56 35.90 -4.96
C LEU A 81 26.00 35.35 -4.90
N MET A 82 26.19 34.03 -4.85
CA MET A 82 27.50 33.39 -4.77
C MET A 82 27.97 32.89 -6.15
N ASN A 83 28.45 33.82 -6.97
CA ASN A 83 29.28 33.51 -8.15
C ASN A 83 30.77 33.68 -7.79
N PRO A 84 31.55 32.59 -7.60
CA PRO A 84 32.99 32.72 -7.45
C PRO A 84 33.64 32.62 -8.83
N TYR A 85 33.81 33.77 -9.51
CA TYR A 85 34.76 33.84 -10.61
C TYR A 85 36.17 34.06 -10.04
N PRO A 86 37.14 33.17 -10.27
CA PRO A 86 38.52 33.43 -9.91
C PRO A 86 39.14 34.38 -10.94
N HIS A 87 39.21 35.67 -10.62
CA HIS A 87 40.10 36.60 -11.32
C HIS A 87 41.54 36.24 -10.98
N THR A 88 42.24 35.58 -11.90
CA THR A 88 43.70 35.47 -11.85
C THR A 88 44.30 36.70 -12.54
N ASN A 89 44.65 37.70 -11.73
CA ASN A 89 45.54 38.79 -12.15
C ASN A 89 46.96 38.23 -12.25
N ARG A 90 47.41 37.98 -13.49
CA ARG A 90 48.82 37.70 -13.77
C ARG A 90 49.50 39.01 -14.16
N TYR A 91 50.42 39.44 -13.31
CA TYR A 91 51.40 40.49 -13.59
C TYR A 91 52.10 40.24 -14.93
N ASN A 92 52.33 41.31 -15.69
CA ASN A 92 53.44 41.45 -16.63
C ASN A 92 53.82 42.93 -16.67
N GLU A 93 54.74 43.29 -15.79
CA GLU A 93 55.67 44.40 -16.02
C GLU A 93 56.83 43.86 -16.88
N ASP A 94 57.47 44.77 -17.62
CA ASP A 94 58.71 44.60 -18.39
C ASP A 94 58.62 44.05 -19.82
N SER A 95 58.46 44.97 -20.77
CA SER A 95 59.32 45.10 -21.98
C SER A 95 58.72 46.17 -22.91
N ASN A 96 59.09 47.44 -22.68
CA ASN A 96 58.59 48.57 -23.48
C ASN A 96 59.44 48.85 -24.73
N THR A 97 60.41 47.98 -25.05
CA THR A 97 61.31 48.14 -26.20
C THR A 97 61.04 47.15 -27.33
N ASP A 98 60.49 45.96 -27.05
CA ASP A 98 60.12 45.01 -28.12
C ASP A 98 58.80 45.37 -28.83
N ARG A 99 57.88 46.04 -28.13
CA ARG A 99 56.58 46.44 -28.72
C ARG A 99 56.68 47.50 -29.82
N MET A 100 57.74 48.29 -29.89
CA MET A 100 57.90 49.27 -30.98
C MET A 100 58.42 48.63 -32.27
N LEU A 101 59.24 47.57 -32.19
CA LEU A 101 59.72 46.86 -33.37
C LEU A 101 58.61 46.00 -34.01
N GLU A 102 57.79 45.36 -33.17
CA GLU A 102 56.68 44.51 -33.61
C GLU A 102 55.54 45.32 -34.26
N LYS A 103 55.31 46.55 -33.79
CA LYS A 103 54.32 47.47 -34.37
C LYS A 103 54.74 48.00 -35.75
N ALA A 104 56.03 48.25 -35.98
CA ALA A 104 56.55 48.66 -37.29
C ALA A 104 56.55 47.53 -38.33
N ILE A 105 56.73 46.28 -37.89
CA ILE A 105 56.63 45.10 -38.76
C ILE A 105 55.15 44.80 -39.12
N GLN A 106 54.20 45.01 -38.20
CA GLN A 106 52.76 44.84 -38.48
C GLN A 106 52.16 45.95 -39.37
N GLU A 107 52.66 47.19 -39.30
CA GLU A 107 52.19 48.28 -40.16
C GLU A 107 52.68 48.14 -41.62
N SER A 108 53.79 47.46 -41.87
CA SER A 108 54.31 47.21 -43.23
C SER A 108 53.68 46.00 -43.95
N LEU A 109 52.84 45.21 -43.26
CA LEU A 109 52.16 44.02 -43.81
C LEU A 109 50.64 44.20 -43.98
N ASN A 110 50.08 45.38 -43.69
CA ASN A 110 48.63 45.61 -43.67
C ASN A 110 48.04 46.27 -44.93
N ASP A 111 48.85 46.55 -45.96
CA ASP A 111 48.38 47.13 -47.23
C ASP A 111 47.86 46.10 -48.25
N GLN A 112 47.70 44.84 -47.85
CA GLN A 112 47.00 43.83 -48.65
C GLN A 112 46.06 42.98 -47.79
N LYS A 113 45.08 43.62 -47.14
CA LYS A 113 43.91 42.90 -46.65
C LYS A 113 42.80 42.98 -47.70
N PRO A 114 42.38 41.85 -48.33
CA PRO A 114 41.22 41.87 -49.18
C PRO A 114 40.00 42.30 -48.33
N PRO A 115 39.18 43.26 -48.80
CA PRO A 115 37.86 43.42 -48.22
C PRO A 115 37.11 42.12 -48.53
N TYR A 116 36.19 41.69 -47.66
CA TYR A 116 35.34 40.49 -47.83
C TYR A 116 35.89 39.14 -47.36
N GLN A 117 36.30 38.99 -46.10
CA GLN A 117 36.25 37.67 -45.41
C GLN A 117 35.75 37.70 -43.96
N ASN A 118 35.59 38.89 -43.35
CA ASN A 118 35.12 38.98 -41.96
C ASN A 118 33.60 38.82 -41.78
N GLN A 119 32.80 38.92 -42.85
CA GLN A 119 31.34 38.76 -42.75
C GLN A 119 30.90 37.29 -42.61
N GLU A 120 31.64 36.34 -43.19
CA GLU A 120 31.29 34.92 -43.11
C GLU A 120 31.68 34.29 -41.77
N ILE A 121 32.81 34.71 -41.20
CA ILE A 121 33.27 34.28 -39.86
C ILE A 121 32.30 34.78 -38.78
N SER A 122 31.77 35.99 -38.91
CA SER A 122 30.78 36.53 -37.97
C SER A 122 29.43 35.82 -38.06
N LYS A 123 29.00 35.40 -39.27
CA LYS A 123 27.76 34.62 -39.46
C LYS A 123 27.90 33.19 -38.91
N SER A 124 29.07 32.59 -39.04
CA SER A 124 29.37 31.26 -38.51
C SER A 124 29.36 31.24 -36.98
N ARG A 125 29.97 32.25 -36.33
CA ARG A 125 29.92 32.41 -34.86
C ARG A 125 28.53 32.69 -34.32
N SER A 126 27.68 33.44 -35.04
CA SER A 126 26.29 33.66 -34.62
C SER A 126 25.44 32.39 -34.70
N PHE A 127 25.72 31.53 -35.69
CA PHE A 127 25.01 30.26 -35.85
C PHE A 127 25.40 29.24 -34.77
N GLU A 128 26.69 29.13 -34.44
CA GLU A 128 27.17 28.29 -33.33
C GLU A 128 26.56 28.73 -31.98
N LYS A 129 26.49 30.04 -31.72
CA LYS A 129 25.86 30.56 -30.51
C LYS A 129 24.37 30.24 -30.47
N GLN A 130 23.67 30.36 -31.60
CA GLN A 130 22.25 30.01 -31.70
C GLN A 130 22.01 28.52 -31.42
N GLN A 131 22.87 27.63 -31.93
CA GLN A 131 22.77 26.20 -31.63
C GLN A 131 22.98 25.89 -30.15
N GLN A 132 23.93 26.55 -29.49
CA GLN A 132 24.15 26.40 -28.04
C GLN A 132 22.98 26.93 -27.22
N ASP A 133 22.41 28.07 -27.62
CA ASP A 133 21.24 28.65 -26.96
C ASP A 133 19.99 27.74 -27.11
N ASP A 134 19.82 27.11 -28.28
CA ASP A 134 18.74 26.18 -28.55
C ASP A 134 18.91 24.85 -27.80
N GLU A 135 20.15 24.32 -27.73
CA GLU A 135 20.48 23.13 -26.93
C GLU A 135 20.26 23.37 -25.44
N PHE A 136 20.66 24.53 -24.93
CA PHE A 136 20.44 24.92 -23.53
C PHE A 136 18.95 24.99 -23.19
N LYS A 137 18.14 25.64 -24.04
CA LYS A 137 16.67 25.70 -23.86
C LYS A 137 16.02 24.32 -23.88
N LEU A 138 16.49 23.43 -24.75
CA LEU A 138 15.98 22.06 -24.83
C LEU A 138 16.33 21.27 -23.56
N ALA A 139 17.56 21.40 -23.07
CA ALA A 139 18.00 20.77 -21.82
C ALA A 139 17.20 21.28 -20.62
N GLU A 140 16.96 22.59 -20.54
CA GLU A 140 16.15 23.21 -19.48
C GLU A 140 14.70 22.70 -19.52
N GLN A 141 14.06 22.65 -20.69
CA GLN A 141 12.71 22.08 -20.84
C GLN A 141 12.65 20.61 -20.46
N LYS A 142 13.68 19.82 -20.82
CA LYS A 142 13.75 18.40 -20.47
C LYS A 142 13.87 18.21 -18.96
N ALA A 143 14.71 19.01 -18.28
CA ALA A 143 14.86 18.97 -16.84
C ALA A 143 13.56 19.35 -16.11
N ILE A 144 12.84 20.35 -16.61
CA ILE A 144 11.52 20.75 -16.08
C ILE A 144 10.52 19.61 -16.23
N ARG A 145 10.43 18.98 -17.40
CA ARG A 145 9.52 17.85 -17.63
C ARG A 145 9.84 16.67 -16.72
N GLU A 146 11.12 16.32 -16.59
CA GLU A 146 11.55 15.23 -15.73
C GLU A 146 11.23 15.52 -14.26
N LYS A 147 11.37 16.77 -13.81
CA LYS A 147 10.99 17.17 -12.45
C LYS A 147 9.48 17.05 -12.23
N ILE A 148 8.67 17.55 -13.15
CA ILE A 148 7.21 17.43 -13.08
C ILE A 148 6.77 15.96 -13.07
N GLU A 149 7.40 15.12 -13.88
CA GLU A 149 7.10 13.69 -13.94
C GLU A 149 7.49 12.96 -12.65
N LYS A 150 8.66 13.28 -12.07
CA LYS A 150 9.08 12.74 -10.77
C LYS A 150 8.12 13.17 -9.66
N ASP A 151 7.74 14.44 -9.63
CA ASP A 151 6.82 14.97 -8.61
C ASP A 151 5.44 14.30 -8.75
N ARG A 152 4.93 14.15 -9.99
CA ARG A 152 3.67 13.46 -10.27
C ARG A 152 3.69 11.98 -9.89
N ASN A 153 4.78 11.28 -10.18
CA ASN A 153 4.91 9.87 -9.82
C ASN A 153 4.96 9.70 -8.30
N LYS A 154 5.64 10.62 -7.60
CA LYS A 154 5.70 10.62 -6.15
C LYS A 154 4.33 10.85 -5.51
N THR A 155 3.57 11.84 -6.00
CA THR A 155 2.21 12.08 -5.47
C THR A 155 1.28 10.90 -5.73
N MET A 156 1.35 10.29 -6.92
CA MET A 156 0.52 9.13 -7.25
C MET A 156 0.87 7.91 -6.37
N GLU A 157 2.15 7.70 -6.06
CA GLU A 157 2.57 6.64 -5.13
C GLU A 157 2.09 6.89 -3.70
N GLU A 158 2.11 8.13 -3.23
CA GLU A 158 1.60 8.53 -1.92
C GLU A 158 0.08 8.34 -1.84
N GLU A 159 -0.68 8.78 -2.84
CA GLU A 159 -2.14 8.58 -2.93
C GLU A 159 -2.52 7.10 -2.95
N LEU A 160 -1.80 6.26 -3.70
CA LEU A 160 -2.01 4.81 -3.72
C LEU A 160 -1.75 4.17 -2.35
N LYS A 161 -0.70 4.61 -1.64
CA LYS A 161 -0.40 4.12 -0.29
C LYS A 161 -1.49 4.52 0.70
N GLU A 162 -2.02 5.73 0.61
CA GLU A 162 -3.10 6.20 1.47
C GLU A 162 -4.41 5.47 1.18
N ALA A 163 -4.78 5.29 -0.09
CA ALA A 163 -5.97 4.55 -0.49
C ALA A 163 -5.92 3.08 -0.02
N CYS A 164 -4.75 2.44 -0.12
CA CYS A 164 -4.56 1.08 0.36
C CYS A 164 -4.73 0.98 1.89
N LYS A 165 -4.17 1.92 2.65
CA LYS A 165 -4.36 1.99 4.11
C LYS A 165 -5.83 2.15 4.49
N GLN A 166 -6.53 3.10 3.86
CA GLN A 166 -7.95 3.34 4.13
C GLN A 166 -8.80 2.10 3.84
N SER A 167 -8.57 1.40 2.72
CA SER A 167 -9.29 0.16 2.40
C SER A 167 -9.04 -0.96 3.42
N THR A 168 -7.82 -1.08 3.93
CA THR A 168 -7.52 -2.07 4.97
C THR A 168 -8.19 -1.73 6.30
N GLU A 169 -8.33 -0.45 6.63
CA GLU A 169 -8.99 0.01 7.85
C GLU A 169 -10.51 -0.21 7.79
N THR A 170 -11.18 0.11 6.69
CA THR A 170 -12.63 -0.11 6.55
C THR A 170 -13.01 -1.58 6.68
N ASN A 171 -12.26 -2.48 6.04
CA ASN A 171 -12.49 -3.93 6.13
C ASN A 171 -12.36 -4.47 7.57
N LYS A 172 -11.50 -3.86 8.40
CA LYS A 172 -11.33 -4.25 9.80
C LYS A 172 -12.55 -3.87 10.63
N TYR A 173 -13.01 -2.62 10.51
CA TYR A 173 -14.19 -2.15 11.23
C TYR A 173 -15.43 -2.98 10.90
N GLU A 174 -15.61 -3.36 9.63
CA GLU A 174 -16.71 -4.23 9.21
C GLU A 174 -16.64 -5.62 9.85
N LYS A 175 -15.46 -6.25 9.88
CA LYS A 175 -15.26 -7.55 10.56
C LYS A 175 -15.63 -7.48 12.05
N ILE A 176 -15.16 -6.45 12.75
CA ILE A 176 -15.42 -6.26 14.19
C ILE A 176 -16.91 -6.03 14.43
N ASN A 177 -17.53 -5.13 13.67
CA ASN A 177 -18.96 -4.86 13.78
C ASN A 177 -19.79 -6.12 13.56
N ARG A 178 -19.42 -6.97 12.60
CA ARG A 178 -20.09 -8.25 12.36
C ARG A 178 -20.03 -9.17 13.58
N PHE A 179 -18.87 -9.28 14.25
CA PHE A 179 -18.76 -10.08 15.47
C PHE A 179 -19.55 -9.49 16.64
N LEU A 180 -19.52 -8.16 16.81
CA LEU A 180 -20.30 -7.46 17.85
C LEU A 180 -21.82 -7.56 17.62
N GLU A 181 -22.26 -7.59 16.37
CA GLU A 181 -23.67 -7.83 16.05
C GLU A 181 -24.07 -9.27 16.30
N LYS A 182 -23.25 -10.23 15.83
CA LYS A 182 -23.48 -11.66 16.10
C LYS A 182 -23.47 -11.96 17.60
N SER A 183 -22.62 -11.31 18.38
CA SER A 183 -22.51 -11.59 19.82
C SER A 183 -23.77 -11.23 20.61
N LYS A 184 -24.61 -10.32 20.09
CA LYS A 184 -25.93 -10.02 20.66
C LYS A 184 -26.91 -11.20 20.54
N PHE A 185 -26.64 -12.12 19.62
CA PHE A 185 -27.44 -13.32 19.38
C PHE A 185 -26.80 -14.59 19.96
N LEU A 186 -25.64 -14.49 20.62
CA LEU A 186 -25.07 -15.64 21.31
C LEU A 186 -26.00 -16.05 22.46
N PRO A 187 -26.40 -17.33 22.55
CA PRO A 187 -27.26 -17.81 23.62
C PRO A 187 -26.55 -17.69 24.97
N ASP A 188 -27.32 -17.55 26.05
CA ASP A 188 -26.77 -17.58 27.40
C ASP A 188 -26.03 -18.89 27.68
N GLU A 189 -25.07 -18.85 28.61
CA GLU A 189 -24.30 -20.03 28.96
C GLU A 189 -25.22 -21.16 29.47
N PRO A 190 -25.26 -22.33 28.82
CA PRO A 190 -26.16 -23.41 29.20
C PRO A 190 -25.75 -24.02 30.55
N GLN A 191 -26.74 -24.39 31.36
CA GLN A 191 -26.50 -25.08 32.64
C GLN A 191 -25.81 -26.44 32.41
N GLU A 192 -26.31 -27.19 31.43
CA GLU A 192 -25.79 -28.46 30.95
C GLU A 192 -25.14 -28.29 29.58
N GLY A 193 -23.81 -28.32 29.54
CA GLY A 193 -23.06 -28.10 28.31
C GLY A 193 -21.61 -28.59 28.44
N ILE A 194 -20.89 -28.53 27.33
CA ILE A 194 -19.46 -28.83 27.28
C ILE A 194 -18.66 -27.59 27.68
N LEU A 195 -17.78 -27.74 28.66
CA LEU A 195 -16.91 -26.65 29.11
C LEU A 195 -15.76 -26.47 28.13
N ILE A 196 -15.74 -25.35 27.41
CA ILE A 196 -14.64 -24.97 26.53
C ILE A 196 -13.74 -23.98 27.25
N ALA A 197 -12.45 -24.32 27.34
CA ALA A 197 -11.42 -23.42 27.85
C ALA A 197 -10.54 -22.96 26.70
N ILE A 198 -10.26 -21.66 26.59
CA ILE A 198 -9.46 -21.09 25.51
C ILE A 198 -8.30 -20.29 26.10
N VAL A 199 -7.09 -20.60 25.65
CA VAL A 199 -5.87 -19.86 26.00
C VAL A 199 -5.66 -18.78 24.95
N LEU A 200 -5.76 -17.53 25.40
CA LEU A 200 -5.50 -16.35 24.58
C LEU A 200 -4.00 -16.13 24.39
N PRO A 201 -3.57 -15.35 23.39
CA PRO A 201 -2.14 -15.01 23.19
C PRO A 201 -1.49 -14.32 24.41
N THR A 202 -2.31 -13.72 25.29
CA THR A 202 -1.87 -13.12 26.55
C THR A 202 -1.62 -14.12 27.68
N ASN A 203 -1.70 -15.42 27.40
CA ASN A 203 -1.73 -16.51 28.37
C ASN A 203 -2.91 -16.44 29.37
N LYS A 204 -3.85 -15.51 29.19
CA LYS A 204 -5.12 -15.53 29.92
C LYS A 204 -5.98 -16.68 29.42
N ARG A 205 -6.65 -17.36 30.35
CA ARG A 205 -7.60 -18.43 30.04
C ARG A 205 -9.02 -17.92 30.24
N VAL A 206 -9.83 -18.00 29.20
CA VAL A 206 -11.28 -17.77 29.28
C VAL A 206 -12.01 -19.10 29.18
N THR A 207 -13.16 -19.21 29.84
CA THR A 207 -13.95 -20.45 29.88
C THR A 207 -15.42 -20.14 29.75
N ARG A 208 -16.14 -20.91 28.94
CA ARG A 208 -17.59 -20.83 28.79
C ARG A 208 -18.13 -22.20 28.38
N LYS A 209 -19.33 -22.55 28.83
CA LYS A 209 -20.05 -23.74 28.36
C LYS A 209 -20.77 -23.46 27.05
N PHE A 210 -20.84 -24.49 26.21
CA PHE A 210 -21.58 -24.50 24.94
C PHE A 210 -22.39 -25.79 24.85
N LEU A 211 -23.46 -25.79 24.07
CA LEU A 211 -24.15 -27.02 23.70
C LEU A 211 -23.35 -27.77 22.64
N ARG A 212 -23.39 -29.11 22.65
CA ARG A 212 -22.68 -29.93 21.65
C ARG A 212 -23.15 -29.68 20.21
N THR A 213 -24.40 -29.26 20.07
CA THR A 213 -25.08 -28.96 18.80
C THR A 213 -24.75 -27.58 18.26
N GLU A 214 -24.19 -26.68 19.08
CA GLU A 214 -23.81 -25.33 18.64
C GLU A 214 -22.65 -25.38 17.64
N LEU A 215 -22.58 -24.35 16.80
CA LEU A 215 -21.56 -24.22 15.77
C LEU A 215 -20.26 -23.73 16.40
N ALA A 216 -19.13 -24.14 15.84
CA ALA A 216 -17.85 -23.56 16.27
C ALA A 216 -17.78 -22.05 16.00
N ASP A 217 -18.53 -21.51 15.02
CA ASP A 217 -18.67 -20.07 14.77
C ASP A 217 -19.11 -19.27 16.01
N ASP A 218 -19.93 -19.87 16.89
CA ASP A 218 -20.34 -19.24 18.15
C ASP A 218 -19.15 -19.07 19.11
N VAL A 219 -18.28 -20.07 19.15
CA VAL A 219 -17.03 -20.04 19.93
C VAL A 219 -16.05 -19.01 19.35
N TYR A 220 -15.92 -18.94 18.02
CA TYR A 220 -15.12 -17.91 17.34
C TYR A 220 -15.65 -16.51 17.65
N THR A 221 -16.96 -16.31 17.57
CA THR A 221 -17.62 -15.04 17.87
C THR A 221 -17.39 -14.62 19.31
N TRP A 222 -17.56 -15.54 20.26
CA TRP A 222 -17.29 -15.28 21.68
C TRP A 222 -15.83 -14.84 21.91
N ILE A 223 -14.86 -15.55 21.33
CA ILE A 223 -13.44 -15.21 21.48
C ILE A 223 -13.07 -13.90 20.79
N ALA A 224 -13.68 -13.61 19.65
CA ALA A 224 -13.45 -12.35 18.96
C ALA A 224 -13.84 -11.17 19.86
N VAL A 225 -15.01 -11.25 20.48
CA VAL A 225 -15.53 -10.22 21.39
C VAL A 225 -14.66 -10.11 22.65
N GLU A 226 -14.28 -11.23 23.26
CA GLU A 226 -13.40 -11.24 24.43
C GLU A 226 -12.05 -10.57 24.15
N GLN A 227 -11.45 -10.84 22.99
CA GLN A 227 -10.18 -10.21 22.62
C GLN A 227 -10.34 -8.71 22.34
N TYR A 228 -11.40 -8.33 21.63
CA TYR A 228 -11.69 -6.93 21.31
C TYR A 228 -11.92 -6.09 22.59
N ILE A 229 -12.81 -6.55 23.48
CA ILE A 229 -13.14 -5.82 24.73
C ILE A 229 -11.91 -5.67 25.63
N ASN A 230 -11.08 -6.70 25.73
CA ASN A 230 -9.96 -6.69 26.67
C ASN A 230 -8.73 -5.91 26.17
N LYS A 231 -8.59 -5.69 24.87
CA LYS A 231 -7.37 -5.10 24.29
C LYS A 231 -7.59 -3.83 23.48
N ASN A 232 -8.82 -3.53 23.03
CA ASN A 232 -9.04 -2.50 21.99
C ASN A 232 -8.08 -2.66 20.79
N GLU A 233 -7.63 -3.89 20.52
CA GLU A 233 -6.69 -4.20 19.45
C GLU A 233 -7.45 -4.85 18.29
N ASP A 234 -6.93 -4.65 17.09
CA ASP A 234 -7.34 -5.37 15.89
C ASP A 234 -7.41 -6.87 16.19
N LEU A 235 -8.52 -7.49 15.83
CA LEU A 235 -8.67 -8.94 15.85
C LEU A 235 -7.85 -9.51 14.69
N PRO A 236 -6.66 -10.09 14.93
CA PRO A 236 -5.95 -10.78 13.86
C PRO A 236 -6.83 -11.93 13.36
N ASP A 237 -6.75 -12.27 12.07
CA ASP A 237 -7.36 -13.49 11.58
C ASP A 237 -6.76 -14.66 12.40
N PHE A 238 -7.61 -15.33 13.19
CA PHE A 238 -7.18 -16.34 14.14
C PHE A 238 -7.93 -17.65 13.91
N LYS A 239 -7.26 -18.74 14.28
CA LYS A 239 -7.79 -20.09 14.25
C LYS A 239 -7.84 -20.65 15.67
N LEU A 240 -8.88 -21.39 15.98
CA LEU A 240 -8.96 -22.14 17.22
C LEU A 240 -8.46 -23.55 16.97
N SER A 241 -7.41 -23.94 17.68
CA SER A 241 -6.81 -25.27 17.57
C SER A 241 -6.92 -26.04 18.88
N THR A 242 -7.13 -27.35 18.81
CA THR A 242 -6.98 -28.25 19.96
C THR A 242 -5.50 -28.47 20.26
N TYR A 243 -5.19 -29.07 21.42
CA TYR A 243 -3.81 -29.46 21.77
C TYR A 243 -3.14 -30.38 20.73
N ASN A 244 -3.95 -31.13 19.97
CA ASN A 244 -3.46 -32.02 18.90
C ASN A 244 -3.28 -31.29 17.56
N ASN A 245 -3.28 -29.96 17.55
CA ASN A 245 -3.20 -29.09 16.37
C ASN A 245 -4.36 -29.26 15.37
N GLN A 246 -5.50 -29.83 15.80
CA GLN A 246 -6.70 -29.85 14.95
C GLN A 246 -7.36 -28.49 14.99
N VAL A 247 -7.48 -27.84 13.84
CA VAL A 247 -8.18 -26.56 13.68
C VAL A 247 -9.68 -26.79 13.59
N LEU A 248 -10.43 -25.98 14.32
CA LEU A 248 -11.90 -25.96 14.30
C LEU A 248 -12.41 -25.26 13.03
N ASN A 249 -13.27 -25.95 12.30
CA ASN A 249 -14.06 -25.37 11.22
C ASN A 249 -15.30 -24.68 11.82
N ALA A 250 -15.47 -23.39 11.54
CA ALA A 250 -16.56 -22.56 12.05
C ALA A 250 -17.96 -23.07 11.63
N GLU A 251 -18.08 -23.66 10.43
CA GLU A 251 -19.36 -24.08 9.84
C GLU A 251 -19.92 -25.37 10.44
N ASN A 252 -19.09 -26.11 11.20
CA ASN A 252 -19.44 -27.41 11.75
C ASN A 252 -19.82 -27.30 13.23
N SER A 253 -20.70 -28.19 13.68
CA SER A 253 -21.04 -28.30 15.11
C SER A 253 -19.85 -28.80 15.92
N LEU A 254 -19.83 -28.48 17.22
CA LEU A 254 -18.77 -28.92 18.13
C LEU A 254 -18.70 -30.45 18.20
N GLU A 255 -19.85 -31.13 18.25
CA GLU A 255 -19.92 -32.59 18.26
C GLU A 255 -19.35 -33.23 16.99
N SER A 256 -19.68 -32.70 15.81
CA SER A 256 -19.22 -33.26 14.52
C SER A 256 -17.69 -33.21 14.37
N GLN A 257 -17.04 -32.33 15.11
CA GLN A 257 -15.59 -32.14 15.11
C GLN A 257 -14.88 -32.91 16.24
N GLY A 258 -15.62 -33.74 16.98
CA GLY A 258 -15.10 -34.55 18.08
C GLY A 258 -15.03 -33.81 19.42
N ILE A 259 -15.64 -32.61 19.54
CA ILE A 259 -15.74 -31.88 20.81
C ILE A 259 -17.01 -32.34 21.55
N GLY A 260 -16.92 -33.51 22.19
CA GLY A 260 -18.01 -34.05 23.02
C GLY A 260 -17.89 -33.73 24.52
N ASN A 261 -16.71 -33.32 24.99
CA ASN A 261 -16.40 -33.16 26.41
C ASN A 261 -15.64 -31.85 26.66
N ARG A 262 -15.13 -31.67 27.88
CA ARG A 262 -14.25 -30.55 28.24
C ARG A 262 -13.03 -30.52 27.31
N VAL A 263 -12.81 -29.39 26.64
CA VAL A 263 -11.69 -29.21 25.71
C VAL A 263 -10.91 -27.96 26.07
N LEU A 264 -9.60 -28.01 25.85
CA LEU A 264 -8.71 -26.86 25.88
C LEU A 264 -8.34 -26.49 24.44
N LEU A 265 -8.66 -25.27 24.04
CA LEU A 265 -8.31 -24.69 22.76
C LEU A 265 -7.24 -23.61 22.93
N ARG A 266 -6.48 -23.40 21.86
CA ARG A 266 -5.47 -22.35 21.74
C ARG A 266 -5.80 -21.48 20.54
N VAL A 267 -5.69 -20.17 20.73
CA VAL A 267 -5.71 -19.19 19.63
C VAL A 267 -4.38 -19.28 18.88
N VAL A 268 -4.46 -19.50 17.58
CA VAL A 268 -3.31 -19.50 16.65
C VAL A 268 -3.52 -18.35 15.67
N THR A 269 -2.53 -17.47 15.59
CA THR A 269 -2.45 -16.40 14.58
C THR A 269 -1.47 -16.85 13.51
N ASP A 270 -1.83 -16.71 12.24
CA ASP A 270 -0.92 -16.96 11.11
C ASP A 270 0.21 -15.90 11.06
#